data_AF-A0A3B8Q1W1-F1
#
_entry.id   AF-A0A3B8Q1W1-F1
#
_cell.length_a   1.000
_cell.length_b   1.000
_cell.length_c   1.000
_cell.angle_alpha   90.00
_cell.angle_beta   90.00
_cell.angle_gamma   90.00
#
_symmetry.space_group_name_H-M   'P 1'
#
loop_
_entity.id
_entity.type
_entity.pdbx_description
1 polymer ?
#
loop_
_entity_poly.entity_id
_entity_poly.type
_entity_poly.pdbx_seq_one_letter_code
_entity_poly.pdbx_strand_id
1 'polypeptide(L)'
;MVLAALSLGAGWFVTSKRAADEHARTTGHIMALSNDLVATTFKLAEQQKVNSSLETNLHSRIEALGVMTDRWNYLAGELTRAEAEAKAAAEASRLEIEKRDKQIADLEGEKDGLSKKMDGLTGEIVSLNGKIADTERKLAASEGDRDQLQRELKRLLAEKAELERKFNDLAVLRDQVKKLKEELSIARRIDFIRKGLYGFDKKGAQVLNEGFRPVASAAVNTNQPLKAEIGTDGAIKVQPPAATPAKP
;
A
#
# COMPACT_ATOMS: atom_id res chain seq x y z
N MET A 1 -104.26 84.25 -103.88
CA MET A 1 -102.95 84.74 -103.38
C MET A 1 -102.77 84.49 -101.88
N VAL A 2 -103.74 84.76 -100.99
CA VAL A 2 -103.58 84.58 -99.52
C VAL A 2 -103.48 83.12 -99.05
N LEU A 3 -104.24 82.18 -99.66
CA LEU A 3 -104.23 80.76 -99.28
C LEU A 3 -102.91 80.04 -99.56
N ALA A 4 -102.19 80.43 -100.62
CA ALA A 4 -100.88 79.88 -100.96
C ALA A 4 -99.78 80.37 -99.99
N ALA A 5 -99.90 81.60 -99.48
CA ALA A 5 -98.97 82.15 -98.49
C ALA A 5 -99.15 81.47 -97.11
N LEU A 6 -100.39 81.16 -96.73
CA LEU A 6 -100.69 80.46 -95.47
C LEU A 6 -100.23 78.99 -95.48
N SER A 7 -100.36 78.28 -96.61
CA SER A 7 -99.87 76.91 -96.75
C SER A 7 -98.34 76.84 -96.75
N LEU A 8 -97.66 77.79 -97.39
CA LEU A 8 -96.20 77.94 -97.34
C LEU A 8 -95.69 78.29 -95.93
N GLY A 9 -96.38 79.18 -95.21
CA GLY A 9 -96.05 79.53 -93.83
C GLY A 9 -96.19 78.35 -92.86
N ALA A 10 -97.25 77.56 -92.99
CA ALA A 10 -97.43 76.33 -92.21
C ALA A 10 -96.38 75.26 -92.55
N GLY A 11 -96.04 75.11 -93.83
CA GLY A 11 -94.98 74.20 -94.29
C GLY A 11 -93.61 74.55 -93.73
N TRP A 12 -93.22 75.83 -93.79
CA TRP A 12 -91.97 76.33 -93.22
C TRP A 12 -91.91 76.17 -91.69
N PHE A 13 -93.03 76.38 -91.00
CA PHE A 13 -93.11 76.18 -89.55
C PHE A 13 -92.97 74.70 -89.14
N VAL A 14 -93.56 73.77 -89.91
CA VAL A 14 -93.42 72.33 -89.65
C VAL A 14 -92.00 71.85 -89.95
N THR A 15 -91.38 72.32 -91.03
CA THR A 15 -89.99 71.97 -91.36
C THR A 15 -89.00 72.63 -90.40
N SER A 16 -89.25 73.87 -89.96
CA SER A 16 -88.42 74.54 -88.94
C SER A 16 -88.54 73.87 -87.58
N LYS A 17 -89.74 73.41 -87.19
CA LYS A 17 -89.94 72.66 -85.95
C LYS A 17 -89.29 71.27 -86.02
N ARG A 18 -89.44 70.56 -87.13
CA ARG A 18 -88.73 69.29 -87.36
C ARG A 18 -87.22 69.45 -87.34
N ALA A 19 -86.70 70.50 -87.98
CA ALA A 19 -85.27 70.83 -87.93
C ALA A 19 -84.83 71.18 -86.50
N ALA A 20 -85.63 71.94 -85.74
CA ALA A 20 -85.34 72.25 -84.34
C ALA A 20 -85.34 70.99 -83.45
N ASP A 21 -86.28 70.06 -83.66
CA ASP A 21 -86.35 68.79 -82.94
C ASP A 21 -85.18 67.85 -83.31
N GLU A 22 -84.76 67.83 -84.57
CA GLU A 22 -83.57 67.09 -85.03
C GLU A 22 -82.27 67.69 -84.50
N HIS A 23 -82.15 69.03 -84.48
CA HIS A 23 -81.04 69.72 -83.83
C HIS A 23 -81.01 69.46 -82.32
N ALA A 24 -82.16 69.46 -81.64
CA ALA A 24 -82.26 69.12 -80.22
C ALA A 24 -81.85 67.67 -79.94
N ARG A 25 -82.25 66.72 -80.79
CA ARG A 25 -81.84 65.30 -80.68
C ARG A 25 -80.36 65.10 -80.94
N THR A 26 -79.82 65.68 -82.01
CA THR A 26 -78.40 65.57 -82.36
C THR A 26 -77.51 66.24 -81.30
N THR A 27 -77.88 67.42 -80.82
CA THR A 27 -77.17 68.07 -79.70
C THR A 27 -77.24 67.25 -78.42
N GLY A 28 -78.39 66.65 -78.08
CA GLY A 28 -78.51 65.72 -76.96
C GLY A 28 -77.62 64.48 -77.10
N HIS A 29 -77.58 63.86 -78.28
CA HIS A 29 -76.68 62.73 -78.56
C HIS A 29 -75.20 63.12 -78.48
N ILE A 30 -74.83 64.30 -79.00
CA ILE A 30 -73.46 64.84 -78.91
C ILE A 30 -73.08 65.08 -77.45
N MET A 31 -73.99 65.62 -76.63
CA MET A 31 -73.76 65.80 -75.20
C MET A 31 -73.58 64.47 -74.46
N ALA A 32 -74.41 63.46 -74.75
CA ALA A 32 -74.29 62.13 -74.15
C ALA A 32 -72.95 61.46 -74.51
N LEU A 33 -72.60 61.45 -75.81
CA LEU A 33 -71.32 60.90 -76.27
C LEU A 33 -70.13 61.66 -75.68
N SER A 34 -70.23 63.00 -75.54
CA SER A 34 -69.19 63.80 -74.89
C SER A 34 -69.02 63.43 -73.42
N ASN A 35 -70.12 63.25 -72.69
CA ASN A 35 -70.08 62.85 -71.28
C ASN A 35 -69.50 61.44 -71.13
N ASP A 36 -69.87 60.51 -72.02
CA ASP A 36 -69.32 59.17 -72.04
C ASP A 36 -67.81 59.16 -72.38
N LEU A 37 -67.38 60.02 -73.31
CA LEU A 37 -65.96 60.17 -73.64
C LEU A 37 -65.15 60.75 -72.46
N VAL A 38 -65.71 61.70 -71.71
CA VAL A 38 -65.10 62.20 -70.47
C VAL A 38 -65.05 61.11 -69.38
N ALA A 39 -66.12 60.32 -69.21
CA ALA A 39 -66.16 59.25 -68.21
C ALA A 39 -65.19 58.12 -68.54
N THR A 40 -65.09 57.73 -69.82
CA THR A 40 -64.16 56.69 -70.28
C THR A 40 -62.71 57.14 -70.23
N THR A 41 -62.40 58.40 -70.57
CA THR A 41 -61.05 58.94 -70.42
C THR A 41 -60.63 59.02 -68.94
N PHE A 42 -61.54 59.37 -68.03
CA PHE A 42 -61.26 59.32 -66.59
C PHE A 42 -60.96 57.89 -66.11
N LYS A 43 -61.78 56.91 -66.49
CA LYS A 43 -61.55 55.49 -66.15
C LYS A 43 -60.23 54.97 -66.72
N LEU A 44 -59.88 55.37 -67.95
CA LEU A 44 -58.60 55.01 -68.56
C LEU A 44 -57.42 55.59 -67.78
N ALA A 45 -57.50 56.86 -67.37
CA ALA A 45 -56.47 57.50 -66.55
C ALA A 45 -56.33 56.82 -65.17
N GLU A 46 -57.46 56.45 -64.55
CA GLU A 46 -57.45 55.68 -63.30
C GLU A 46 -56.81 54.30 -63.49
N GLN A 47 -57.18 53.57 -64.54
CA GLN A 47 -56.57 52.28 -64.87
C GLN A 47 -55.07 52.40 -65.14
N GLN A 48 -54.62 53.43 -65.87
CA GLN A 48 -53.20 53.70 -66.08
C GLN A 48 -52.46 53.92 -64.76
N LYS A 49 -53.05 54.67 -63.83
CA LYS A 49 -52.49 54.89 -62.49
C LYS A 49 -52.41 53.59 -61.69
N VAL A 50 -53.47 52.78 -61.70
CA VAL A 50 -53.49 51.48 -61.00
C VAL A 50 -52.43 50.54 -61.58
N ASN A 51 -52.32 50.45 -62.91
CA ASN A 51 -51.31 49.62 -63.55
C ASN A 51 -49.89 50.06 -63.18
N SER A 52 -49.60 51.36 -63.21
CA SER A 52 -48.29 51.89 -62.77
C SER A 52 -47.99 51.56 -61.30
N SER A 53 -49.00 51.65 -60.42
CA SER A 53 -48.87 51.24 -59.02
C SER A 53 -48.61 49.73 -58.90
N LEU A 54 -49.31 48.90 -59.66
CA LEU A 54 -49.10 47.44 -59.65
C LEU A 54 -47.71 47.06 -60.15
N GLU A 55 -47.22 47.68 -61.23
CA GLU A 55 -45.86 47.48 -61.75
C GLU A 55 -44.81 47.84 -60.70
N THR A 56 -44.98 48.98 -60.02
CA THR A 56 -44.09 49.41 -58.93
C THR A 56 -44.10 48.41 -57.76
N ASN A 57 -45.28 47.94 -57.36
CA ASN A 57 -45.41 46.96 -56.29
C ASN A 57 -44.81 45.61 -56.66
N LEU A 58 -44.98 45.16 -57.91
CA LEU A 58 -44.38 43.93 -58.41
C LEU A 58 -42.86 44.03 -58.41
N HIS A 59 -42.31 45.15 -58.88
CA HIS A 59 -40.88 45.39 -58.86
C HIS A 59 -40.31 45.33 -57.43
N SER A 60 -40.93 46.04 -56.49
CA SER A 60 -40.53 46.02 -55.08
C SER A 60 -40.60 44.62 -54.46
N ARG A 61 -41.61 43.83 -54.80
CA ARG A 61 -41.73 42.43 -54.33
C ARG A 61 -40.65 41.53 -54.93
N ILE A 62 -40.28 41.71 -56.19
CA ILE A 62 -39.20 40.97 -56.85
C ILE A 62 -37.87 41.25 -56.14
N GLU A 63 -37.57 42.51 -55.85
CA GLU A 63 -36.36 42.89 -55.11
C GLU A 63 -36.34 42.28 -53.70
N ALA A 64 -37.46 42.37 -52.97
CA ALA A 64 -37.57 41.79 -51.63
C ALA A 64 -37.38 40.26 -51.64
N LEU A 65 -37.92 39.56 -52.64
CA LEU A 65 -37.71 38.11 -52.81
C LEU A 65 -36.25 37.79 -53.15
N GLY A 66 -35.58 38.63 -53.95
CA GLY A 66 -34.16 38.50 -54.24
C GLY A 66 -33.32 38.56 -52.96
N VAL A 67 -33.52 39.61 -52.16
CA VAL A 67 -32.82 39.77 -50.87
C VAL A 67 -33.10 38.61 -49.91
N MET A 68 -34.34 38.13 -49.85
CA MET A 68 -34.68 36.99 -49.00
C MET A 68 -34.03 35.69 -49.47
N THR A 69 -33.94 35.49 -50.79
CA THR A 69 -33.27 34.33 -51.40
C THR A 69 -31.77 34.34 -51.08
N ASP A 70 -31.11 35.49 -51.20
CA ASP A 70 -29.69 35.63 -50.86
C ASP A 70 -29.44 35.36 -49.38
N ARG A 71 -30.30 35.87 -48.49
CA ARG A 71 -30.24 35.59 -47.05
C ARG A 71 -30.44 34.11 -46.76
N TRP A 72 -31.39 33.45 -47.41
CA TRP A 72 -31.61 32.02 -47.23
C TRP A 72 -30.40 31.20 -47.64
N ASN A 73 -29.81 31.52 -48.79
CA ASN A 73 -28.60 30.86 -49.28
C ASN A 73 -27.41 31.07 -48.32
N TYR A 74 -27.28 32.28 -47.78
CA TYR A 74 -26.26 32.60 -46.78
C TYR A 74 -26.47 31.79 -45.50
N LEU A 75 -27.68 31.79 -44.92
CA LEU A 75 -28.00 31.01 -43.71
C LEU A 75 -27.81 29.51 -43.93
N ALA A 76 -28.17 28.97 -45.11
CA ALA A 76 -27.93 27.58 -45.44
C ALA A 76 -26.43 27.25 -45.47
N GLY A 77 -25.61 28.16 -46.02
CA GLY A 77 -24.15 28.06 -45.99
C GLY A 77 -23.58 28.11 -44.57
N GLU A 78 -24.05 29.03 -43.73
CA GLU A 78 -23.61 29.11 -42.33
C GLU A 78 -24.01 27.87 -41.53
N LEU A 79 -25.23 27.36 -41.72
CA LEU A 79 -25.70 26.17 -41.00
C LEU A 79 -24.88 24.94 -41.36
N THR A 80 -24.59 24.72 -42.65
CA THR A 80 -23.76 23.59 -43.08
C THR A 80 -22.33 23.69 -42.55
N ARG A 81 -21.76 24.90 -42.51
CA ARG A 81 -20.45 25.16 -41.90
C ARG A 81 -20.45 24.90 -40.39
N ALA A 82 -21.44 25.43 -39.67
CA ALA A 82 -21.57 25.24 -38.23
C ALA A 82 -21.78 23.77 -37.87
N GLU A 83 -22.54 23.02 -38.67
CA GLU A 83 -22.71 21.58 -38.48
C GLU A 83 -21.40 20.82 -38.67
N ALA A 84 -20.61 21.16 -39.68
CA ALA A 84 -19.30 20.54 -39.91
C ALA A 84 -18.31 20.87 -38.78
N GLU A 85 -18.26 22.12 -38.33
CA GLU A 85 -17.42 22.55 -37.22
C GLU A 85 -17.83 21.86 -35.90
N ALA A 86 -19.14 21.74 -35.63
CA ALA A 86 -19.64 21.04 -34.44
C ALA A 86 -19.30 19.54 -34.46
N LYS A 87 -19.43 18.87 -35.62
CA LYS A 87 -19.02 17.47 -35.78
C LYS A 87 -17.51 17.29 -35.56
N ALA A 88 -16.69 18.13 -36.17
CA ALA A 88 -15.24 18.09 -36.00
C ALA A 88 -14.83 18.33 -34.53
N ALA A 89 -15.46 19.29 -33.86
CA ALA A 89 -15.21 19.56 -32.44
C ALA A 89 -15.64 18.40 -31.54
N ALA A 90 -16.76 17.75 -31.83
CA ALA A 90 -17.22 16.57 -31.10
C ALA A 90 -16.27 15.38 -31.26
N GLU A 91 -15.79 15.10 -32.47
CA GLU A 91 -14.81 14.05 -32.74
C GLU A 91 -13.46 14.32 -32.06
N ALA A 92 -12.96 15.56 -32.16
CA ALA A 92 -11.73 15.96 -31.48
C ALA A 92 -11.82 15.80 -29.96
N SER A 93 -12.96 16.21 -29.38
CA SER A 93 -13.21 16.05 -27.94
C SER A 93 -13.27 14.59 -27.53
N ARG A 94 -13.92 13.73 -28.34
CA ARG A 94 -13.99 12.29 -28.10
C ARG A 94 -12.61 11.63 -28.13
N LEU A 95 -11.75 12.00 -29.08
CA LEU A 95 -10.38 11.47 -29.17
C LEU A 95 -9.52 11.90 -27.97
N GLU A 96 -9.65 13.14 -27.52
CA GLU A 96 -8.93 13.62 -26.34
C GLU A 96 -9.41 12.90 -25.07
N ILE A 97 -10.72 12.65 -24.93
CA ILE A 97 -11.26 11.83 -23.83
C ILE A 97 -10.69 10.42 -23.86
N GLU A 98 -10.70 9.74 -25.01
CA GLU A 98 -10.14 8.39 -25.13
C GLU A 98 -8.64 8.35 -24.77
N LYS A 99 -7.89 9.37 -25.16
CA LYS A 99 -6.47 9.51 -24.80
C LYS A 99 -6.30 9.71 -23.29
N ARG A 100 -7.12 10.56 -22.67
CA ARG A 100 -7.12 10.81 -21.23
C ARG A 100 -7.48 9.54 -20.45
N ASP A 101 -8.47 8.79 -20.91
CA ASP A 101 -8.90 7.54 -20.26
C ASP A 101 -7.79 6.49 -20.30
N LYS A 102 -7.08 6.35 -21.43
CA LYS A 102 -5.89 5.48 -21.52
C LYS A 102 -4.81 5.91 -20.53
N GLN A 103 -4.51 7.20 -20.45
CA GLN A 103 -3.53 7.73 -19.50
C GLN A 103 -3.94 7.50 -18.04
N ILE A 104 -5.22 7.64 -17.72
CA ILE A 104 -5.75 7.35 -16.38
C ILE A 104 -5.58 5.87 -16.06
N ALA A 105 -5.95 4.97 -16.98
CA ALA A 105 -5.80 3.53 -16.78
C ALA A 105 -4.32 3.12 -16.57
N ASP A 106 -3.40 3.71 -17.34
CA ASP A 106 -1.96 3.47 -17.20
C ASP A 106 -1.46 3.93 -15.81
N LEU A 107 -1.84 5.15 -15.39
CA LEU A 107 -1.48 5.72 -14.08
C LEU A 107 -2.09 4.93 -12.92
N GLU A 108 -3.32 4.44 -13.05
CA GLU A 108 -3.95 3.55 -12.07
C GLU A 108 -3.19 2.23 -11.96
N GLY A 109 -2.79 1.65 -13.08
CA GLY A 109 -1.94 0.44 -13.12
C GLY A 109 -0.58 0.66 -12.45
N GLU A 110 0.08 1.78 -12.70
CA GLU A 110 1.34 2.15 -12.04
C GLU A 110 1.17 2.33 -10.53
N LYS A 111 0.10 3.01 -10.11
CA LYS A 111 -0.24 3.22 -8.69
C LYS A 111 -0.45 1.88 -7.99
N ASP A 112 -1.21 0.96 -8.58
CA ASP A 112 -1.43 -0.37 -8.03
C ASP A 112 -0.13 -1.17 -7.94
N GLY A 113 0.72 -1.07 -8.97
CA GLY A 113 2.05 -1.69 -8.97
C GLY A 113 2.95 -1.15 -7.86
N LEU A 114 2.95 0.17 -7.63
CA LEU A 114 3.69 0.82 -6.55
C LEU A 114 3.13 0.43 -5.18
N SER A 115 1.81 0.36 -5.02
CA SER A 115 1.17 -0.06 -3.78
C SER A 115 1.59 -1.48 -3.40
N LYS A 116 1.56 -2.43 -4.36
CA LYS A 116 2.03 -3.80 -4.13
C LYS A 116 3.51 -3.87 -3.73
N LYS A 117 4.36 -3.04 -4.35
CA LYS A 117 5.79 -2.94 -3.97
C LYS A 117 5.94 -2.40 -2.55
N MET A 118 5.17 -1.38 -2.18
CA MET A 118 5.17 -0.82 -0.83
C MET A 118 4.73 -1.85 0.20
N ASP A 119 3.66 -2.61 -0.06
CA ASP A 119 3.20 -3.68 0.82
C ASP A 119 4.26 -4.77 0.99
N GLY A 120 4.91 -5.17 -0.12
CA GLY A 120 6.01 -6.12 -0.11
C GLY A 120 7.19 -5.66 0.74
N LEU A 121 7.68 -4.43 0.51
CA LEU A 121 8.77 -3.84 1.29
C LEU A 121 8.39 -3.68 2.77
N THR A 122 7.14 -3.34 3.07
CA THR A 122 6.64 -3.25 4.45
C THR A 122 6.68 -4.61 5.13
N GLY A 123 6.28 -5.68 4.43
CA GLY A 123 6.40 -7.05 4.92
C GLY A 123 7.85 -7.47 5.18
N GLU A 124 8.77 -7.12 4.27
CA GLU A 124 10.21 -7.38 4.44
C GLU A 124 10.77 -6.65 5.66
N ILE A 125 10.41 -5.38 5.87
CA ILE A 125 10.81 -4.61 7.05
C ILE A 125 10.33 -5.28 8.33
N VAL A 126 9.07 -5.72 8.39
CA VAL A 126 8.52 -6.44 9.56
C VAL A 126 9.30 -7.74 9.83
N SER A 127 9.60 -8.51 8.77
CA SER A 127 10.38 -9.75 8.88
C SER A 127 11.81 -9.49 9.38
N LEU A 128 12.48 -8.47 8.83
CA LEU A 128 13.84 -8.08 9.25
C LEU A 128 13.86 -7.58 10.70
N ASN A 129 12.88 -6.78 11.11
CA ASN A 129 12.75 -6.34 12.51
C ASN A 129 12.56 -7.53 13.45
N GLY A 130 11.77 -8.55 13.06
CA GLY A 130 11.65 -9.79 13.82
C GLY A 130 12.98 -10.52 13.98
N LYS A 131 13.75 -10.65 12.89
CA LYS A 131 15.10 -11.26 12.92
C LYS A 131 16.05 -10.48 13.82
N ILE A 132 16.03 -9.16 13.76
CA ILE A 132 16.85 -8.30 14.62
C ILE A 132 16.53 -8.57 16.09
N ALA A 133 15.25 -8.52 16.47
CA ALA A 133 14.82 -8.80 17.84
C ALA A 133 15.24 -10.19 18.33
N ASP A 134 15.15 -11.21 17.47
CA ASP A 134 15.60 -12.56 17.81
C ASP A 134 17.13 -12.66 17.96
N THR A 135 17.90 -11.96 17.10
CA THR A 135 19.35 -11.91 17.23
C THR A 135 19.80 -11.15 18.49
N GLU A 136 19.12 -10.06 18.84
CA GLU A 136 19.38 -9.31 20.07
C GLU A 136 19.12 -10.17 21.31
N ARG A 137 18.03 -10.95 21.33
CA ARG A 137 17.76 -11.90 22.43
C ARG A 137 18.84 -12.96 22.55
N LYS A 138 19.29 -13.54 21.43
CA LYS A 138 20.37 -14.55 21.42
C LYS A 138 21.70 -13.97 21.90
N LEU A 139 22.00 -12.73 21.49
CA LEU A 139 23.19 -12.02 21.92
C LEU A 139 23.16 -11.79 23.44
N ALA A 140 22.05 -11.26 23.97
CA ALA A 140 21.88 -11.04 25.40
C ALA A 140 22.02 -12.34 26.21
N ALA A 141 21.48 -13.46 25.71
CA ALA A 141 21.65 -14.76 26.35
C ALA A 141 23.13 -15.20 26.35
N SER A 142 23.81 -15.09 25.22
CA SER A 142 25.23 -15.45 25.09
C SER A 142 26.15 -14.57 25.96
N GLU A 143 25.83 -13.29 26.09
CA GLU A 143 26.54 -12.38 27.00
C GLU A 143 26.32 -12.79 28.48
N GLY A 144 25.10 -13.14 28.85
CA GLY A 144 24.77 -13.68 30.18
C GLY A 144 25.53 -14.96 30.51
N ASP A 145 25.57 -15.92 29.58
CA ASP A 145 26.32 -17.17 29.73
C ASP A 145 27.83 -16.91 29.84
N ARG A 146 28.37 -15.98 29.04
CA ARG A 146 29.77 -15.57 29.12
C ARG A 146 30.11 -15.01 30.50
N ASP A 147 29.25 -14.16 31.04
CA ASP A 147 29.43 -13.57 32.37
C ASP A 147 29.39 -14.63 33.48
N GLN A 148 28.50 -15.63 33.35
CA GLN A 148 28.47 -16.78 34.25
C GLN A 148 29.77 -17.59 34.19
N LEU A 149 30.21 -17.98 32.99
CA LEU A 149 31.46 -18.71 32.78
C LEU A 149 32.67 -17.95 33.32
N GLN A 150 32.71 -16.62 33.17
CA GLN A 150 33.77 -15.80 33.75
C GLN A 150 33.78 -15.83 35.29
N ARG A 151 32.61 -15.84 35.94
CA ARG A 151 32.51 -15.97 37.41
C ARG A 151 32.97 -17.36 37.87
N GLU A 152 32.55 -18.42 37.16
CA GLU A 152 32.98 -19.79 37.46
C GLU A 152 34.49 -19.95 37.27
N LEU A 153 35.05 -19.39 36.20
CA LEU A 153 36.49 -19.41 35.95
C LEU A 153 37.26 -18.74 37.10
N LYS A 154 36.80 -17.57 37.56
CA LYS A 154 37.41 -16.88 38.71
C LYS A 154 37.32 -17.73 39.99
N ARG A 155 36.18 -18.38 40.24
CA ARG A 155 35.99 -19.30 41.38
C ARG A 155 36.96 -20.47 41.31
N LEU A 156 37.05 -21.14 40.16
CA LEU A 156 37.96 -22.28 39.95
C LEU A 156 39.43 -21.88 40.10
N LEU A 157 39.82 -20.70 39.63
CA LEU A 157 41.18 -20.17 39.84
C LEU A 157 41.47 -19.93 41.32
N ALA A 158 40.51 -19.40 42.08
CA ALA A 158 40.66 -19.22 43.52
C ALA A 158 40.78 -20.57 44.26
N GLU A 159 39.92 -21.54 43.92
CA GLU A 159 39.98 -22.90 44.47
C GLU A 159 41.31 -23.60 44.13
N LYS A 160 41.80 -23.44 42.90
CA LYS A 160 43.12 -23.95 42.49
C LYS A 160 44.23 -23.34 43.34
N ALA A 161 44.24 -22.02 43.52
CA ALA A 161 45.26 -21.34 44.33
C ALA A 161 45.20 -21.79 45.81
N GLU A 162 44.01 -22.04 46.35
CA GLU A 162 43.84 -22.59 47.69
C GLU A 162 44.36 -24.03 47.80
N LEU A 163 44.09 -24.87 46.79
CA LEU A 163 44.63 -26.23 46.71
C LEU A 163 46.16 -26.23 46.63
N GLU A 164 46.75 -25.35 45.82
CA GLU A 164 48.21 -25.19 45.71
C GLU A 164 48.83 -24.78 47.05
N ARG A 165 48.19 -23.87 47.80
CA ARG A 165 48.62 -23.53 49.17
C ARG A 165 48.58 -24.74 50.10
N LYS A 166 47.45 -25.46 50.15
CA LYS A 166 47.30 -26.67 50.97
C LYS A 166 48.35 -27.73 50.60
N PHE A 167 48.66 -27.87 49.32
CA PHE A 167 49.67 -28.83 48.85
C PHE A 167 51.08 -28.42 49.29
N ASN A 168 51.42 -27.14 49.20
CA ASN A 168 52.70 -26.61 49.70
C ASN A 168 52.83 -26.81 51.21
N ASP A 169 51.77 -26.52 51.99
CA ASP A 169 51.77 -26.74 53.43
C ASP A 169 51.97 -28.23 53.79
N LEU A 170 51.30 -29.13 53.07
CA LEU A 170 51.49 -30.58 53.22
C LEU A 170 52.91 -31.03 52.88
N ALA A 171 53.54 -30.43 51.86
CA ALA A 171 54.93 -30.71 51.52
C ALA A 171 55.87 -30.29 52.66
N VAL A 172 55.70 -29.07 53.19
CA VAL A 172 56.45 -28.58 54.35
C VAL A 172 56.25 -29.50 55.56
N LEU A 173 55.01 -29.92 55.84
CA LEU A 173 54.71 -30.81 56.96
C LEU A 173 55.37 -32.19 56.79
N ARG A 174 55.41 -32.73 55.56
CA ARG A 174 56.13 -33.98 55.26
C ARG A 174 57.62 -33.84 55.50
N ASP A 175 58.22 -32.71 55.11
CA ASP A 175 59.65 -32.46 55.34
C ASP A 175 59.96 -32.30 56.83
N GLN A 176 59.10 -31.63 57.59
CA GLN A 176 59.19 -31.56 59.05
C GLN A 176 59.11 -32.94 59.71
N VAL A 177 58.20 -33.80 59.25
CA VAL A 177 58.08 -35.18 59.77
C VAL A 177 59.32 -36.02 59.43
N LYS A 178 59.88 -35.89 58.23
CA LYS A 178 61.13 -36.56 57.86
C LYS A 178 62.27 -36.12 58.79
N LYS A 179 62.43 -34.82 58.98
CA LYS A 179 63.44 -34.25 59.88
C LYS A 179 63.28 -34.74 61.32
N LEU A 180 62.06 -34.73 61.86
CA LEU A 180 61.77 -35.26 63.19
C LEU A 180 62.08 -36.77 63.29
N LYS A 181 61.79 -37.55 62.24
CA LYS A 181 62.16 -38.98 62.21
C LYS A 181 63.67 -39.18 62.19
N GLU A 182 64.40 -38.37 61.43
CA GLU A 182 65.87 -38.39 61.40
C GLU A 182 66.43 -38.03 62.78
N GLU A 183 65.96 -36.94 63.39
CA GLU A 183 66.32 -36.53 64.74
C GLU A 183 66.02 -37.61 65.77
N LEU A 184 64.86 -38.27 65.69
CA LEU A 184 64.50 -39.36 66.58
C LEU A 184 65.38 -40.60 66.36
N SER A 185 65.77 -40.90 65.12
CA SER A 185 66.71 -41.97 64.81
C SER A 185 68.11 -41.69 65.36
N ILE A 186 68.56 -40.44 65.28
CA ILE A 186 69.82 -39.96 65.86
C ILE A 186 69.74 -40.02 67.38
N ALA A 187 68.66 -39.53 67.99
CA ALA A 187 68.44 -39.58 69.43
C ALA A 187 68.42 -41.03 69.94
N ARG A 188 67.70 -41.94 69.27
CA ARG A 188 67.76 -43.38 69.56
C ARG A 188 69.17 -43.94 69.44
N ARG A 189 69.91 -43.57 68.40
CA ARG A 189 71.30 -44.01 68.20
C ARG A 189 72.22 -43.47 69.31
N ILE A 190 72.07 -42.21 69.71
CA ILE A 190 72.81 -41.61 70.83
C ILE A 190 72.44 -42.28 72.15
N ASP A 191 71.16 -42.57 72.39
CA ASP A 191 70.73 -43.29 73.58
C ASP A 191 71.28 -44.72 73.60
N PHE A 192 71.36 -45.40 72.46
CA PHE A 192 72.05 -46.69 72.37
C PHE A 192 73.56 -46.56 72.60
N ILE A 193 74.21 -45.48 72.16
CA ILE A 193 75.61 -45.20 72.50
C ILE A 193 75.76 -44.94 74.01
N ARG A 194 74.90 -44.12 74.61
CA ARG A 194 74.92 -43.77 76.05
C ARG A 194 74.62 -44.97 76.95
N LYS A 195 73.76 -45.88 76.50
CA LYS A 195 73.46 -47.16 77.16
C LYS A 195 74.47 -48.27 76.83
N GLY A 196 75.52 -47.99 76.05
CA GLY A 196 76.59 -48.95 75.75
C GLY A 196 76.21 -50.07 74.78
N LEU A 197 75.14 -49.94 74.00
CA LEU A 197 74.67 -50.94 73.03
C LEU A 197 75.27 -50.78 71.62
N TYR A 198 75.93 -49.66 71.31
CA TYR A 198 76.66 -49.48 70.04
C TYR A 198 78.16 -49.73 70.27
N GLY A 199 78.55 -50.98 70.06
CA GLY A 199 79.90 -51.48 70.34
C GLY A 199 79.98 -52.99 70.60
N PHE A 200 78.96 -53.76 70.21
CA PHE A 200 79.06 -55.22 70.20
C PHE A 200 79.29 -55.70 68.77
N ASP A 201 80.55 -56.01 68.49
CA ASP A 201 80.99 -56.93 67.44
C ASP A 201 80.28 -58.28 67.61
N LYS A 202 79.01 -58.37 67.18
CA LYS A 202 78.33 -59.65 66.98
C LYS A 202 78.16 -59.86 65.49
N LYS A 203 79.08 -60.65 64.92
CA LYS A 203 78.96 -61.26 63.59
C LYS A 203 77.57 -61.91 63.48
N GLY A 204 76.84 -61.62 62.40
CA GLY A 204 75.47 -62.11 62.16
C GLY A 204 75.27 -63.63 62.24
N ALA A 205 76.35 -64.42 62.25
CA ALA A 205 76.33 -65.85 62.46
C ALA A 205 75.88 -66.29 63.86
N GLN A 206 76.04 -65.46 64.90
CA GLN A 206 75.62 -65.83 66.27
C GLN A 206 74.13 -65.60 66.54
N VAL A 207 73.46 -64.74 65.77
CA VAL A 207 72.01 -64.47 65.88
C VAL A 207 71.18 -65.57 65.20
N LEU A 208 71.80 -66.43 64.38
CA LEU A 208 71.14 -67.58 63.74
C LEU A 208 71.05 -68.82 64.65
N ASN A 209 71.89 -68.94 65.69
CA ASN A 209 71.85 -70.09 66.62
C ASN A 209 70.84 -69.90 67.76
N GLU A 210 70.47 -68.67 68.09
CA GLU A 210 69.39 -68.36 69.02
C GLU A 210 68.12 -68.07 68.22
N GLY A 211 67.49 -69.13 67.73
CA GLY A 211 66.34 -69.04 66.82
C GLY A 211 65.29 -68.02 67.24
N PHE A 212 64.87 -67.18 66.29
CA PHE A 212 63.77 -66.23 66.47
C PHE A 212 62.48 -67.01 66.79
N ARG A 213 61.96 -66.87 68.01
CA ARG A 213 60.60 -67.31 68.34
C ARG A 213 59.59 -66.28 67.81
N PRO A 214 58.70 -66.64 66.87
CA PRO A 214 57.58 -65.77 66.54
C PRO A 214 56.58 -65.78 67.69
N VAL A 215 56.28 -64.60 68.24
CA VAL A 215 55.12 -64.39 69.11
C VAL A 215 53.87 -64.45 68.22
N ALA A 216 53.01 -65.43 68.48
CA ALA A 216 51.72 -65.59 67.82
C ALA A 216 50.82 -64.39 68.15
N SER A 217 50.62 -63.49 67.19
CA SER A 217 49.51 -62.53 67.23
C SER A 217 48.29 -63.18 66.58
N ALA A 218 47.29 -63.48 67.41
CA ALA A 218 46.00 -64.01 67.01
C ALA A 218 45.36 -63.12 65.93
N ALA A 219 45.08 -63.73 64.77
CA ALA A 219 44.26 -63.13 63.75
C ALA A 219 42.80 -63.11 64.23
N VAL A 220 42.25 -61.92 64.47
CA VAL A 220 40.80 -61.73 64.63
C VAL A 220 40.18 -61.78 63.23
N ASN A 221 39.55 -62.90 62.91
CA ASN A 221 38.73 -63.05 61.72
C ASN A 221 37.46 -62.19 61.86
N THR A 222 37.39 -61.07 61.14
CA THR A 222 36.18 -60.24 61.01
C THR A 222 35.50 -60.50 59.66
N ASN A 223 35.10 -61.75 59.41
CA ASN A 223 34.21 -62.08 58.31
C ASN A 223 32.90 -62.63 58.89
N GLN A 224 32.01 -61.73 59.31
CA GLN A 224 30.60 -62.04 59.49
C GLN A 224 29.78 -61.30 58.41
N PRO A 225 28.96 -62.01 57.62
CA PRO A 225 28.14 -61.37 56.60
C PRO A 225 27.00 -60.58 57.26
N LEU A 226 27.06 -59.25 57.15
CA LEU A 226 25.96 -58.35 57.47
C LEU A 226 24.87 -58.53 56.40
N LYS A 227 23.71 -59.04 56.77
CA LYS A 227 22.53 -59.09 55.90
C LYS A 227 21.84 -57.72 55.95
N ALA A 228 21.98 -56.94 54.88
CA ALA A 228 21.26 -55.70 54.68
C ALA A 228 20.35 -55.87 53.46
N GLU A 229 19.05 -55.60 53.64
CA GLU A 229 18.07 -55.60 52.56
C GLU A 229 17.73 -54.14 52.22
N ILE A 230 17.77 -53.80 50.93
CA ILE A 230 17.44 -52.47 50.40
C ILE A 230 16.02 -52.51 49.84
N GLY A 231 15.13 -51.66 50.38
CA GLY A 231 13.82 -51.42 49.80
C GLY A 231 13.91 -50.57 48.52
N THR A 232 12.99 -50.75 47.57
CA THR A 232 12.91 -49.97 46.32
C THR A 232 12.57 -48.49 46.52
N ASP A 233 12.31 -48.07 47.76
CA ASP A 233 12.13 -46.70 48.23
C ASP A 233 13.41 -46.07 48.83
N GLY A 234 14.52 -46.81 48.87
CA GLY A 234 15.83 -46.32 49.33
C GLY A 234 16.06 -46.38 50.84
N ALA A 235 15.15 -46.95 51.64
CA ALA A 235 15.35 -47.10 53.08
C ALA A 235 16.24 -48.30 53.44
N ILE A 236 17.22 -48.10 54.34
CA ILE A 236 18.16 -49.13 54.79
C ILE A 236 17.83 -49.50 56.24
N LYS A 237 17.53 -50.79 56.50
CA LYS A 237 17.38 -51.34 57.85
C LYS A 237 18.48 -52.37 58.13
N VAL A 238 19.30 -52.13 59.16
CA VAL A 238 20.35 -53.03 59.63
C VAL A 238 19.92 -53.62 60.97
N GLN A 239 19.84 -54.95 61.07
CA GLN A 239 19.45 -55.63 62.30
C GLN A 239 20.69 -55.89 63.18
N PRO A 240 20.76 -55.40 64.44
CA PRO A 240 21.90 -55.63 65.32
C PRO A 240 21.93 -57.07 65.88
N PRO A 241 23.11 -57.61 66.21
CA PRO A 241 23.26 -58.99 66.67
C PRO A 241 22.63 -59.21 68.04
N ALA A 242 21.95 -60.35 68.21
CA ALA A 242 21.30 -60.74 69.45
C ALA A 242 22.33 -60.93 70.58
N ALA A 243 22.15 -60.18 71.68
CA ALA A 243 22.92 -60.34 72.91
C ALA A 243 22.36 -61.54 73.70
N THR A 244 23.16 -62.58 73.89
CA THR A 244 22.87 -63.66 74.84
C THR A 244 23.26 -63.22 76.27
N PRO A 245 22.40 -63.45 77.28
CA PRO A 245 22.64 -62.98 78.65
C PRO A 245 23.67 -63.84 79.40
N ALA A 246 24.34 -63.21 80.36
CA ALA A 246 25.39 -63.80 81.17
C ALA A 246 24.88 -64.56 82.42
N LYS A 247 25.51 -65.72 82.64
CA LYS A 247 25.83 -66.41 83.93
C LYS A 247 24.70 -67.06 84.75
N PRO A 248 24.99 -68.03 85.65
CA PRO A 248 26.12 -68.13 86.61
C PRO A 248 27.34 -68.96 86.21
#